data_AF-A0A1A7ZU22-F1
#
_entry.id   AF-A0A1A7ZU22-F1
#
_cell.length_a   1.000
_cell.length_b   1.000
_cell.length_c   1.000
_cell.angle_alpha   90.00
_cell.angle_beta   90.00
_cell.angle_gamma   90.00
#
_symmetry.space_group_name_H-M   'P 1'
#
loop_
_entity.id
_entity.type
_entity.pdbx_description
1 polymer ?
#
loop_
_entity_poly.entity_id
_entity_poly.type
_entity_poly.pdbx_seq_one_letter_code
_entity_poly.pdbx_strand_id
1 'polypeptide(L)'
;IYVRAQFEYDPAKDDLIPCKEAGIRFRVGDIIQIISKDDHNWWQGKLENTKNGTAGLIPSPELQEWRVACIAMEKTKQEQQASCTWFGKKKKQYKDKYLAKHNAVFDQLDLVTYEEVVKLPSFKRKTLVLLGAHGVGRRHIKNTLIAKHPDRFAYPIPHTTRPPKKDEENGKNYYFVSHDQMMQDISNNDYLEYGSHEDAMYGTRLETIRQIHVQGMIAILDVEPQALKILRTAEFAPYVVFIAAPTITPGMTEVRPQLHQRTLILSTCGQ
;
A
#
# COMPACT_ATOMS: atom_id res chain seq x y z
N ILE A 1 -4.20 -2.32 -22.38
CA ILE A 1 -4.35 -1.77 -21.01
C ILE A 1 -3.10 -0.95 -20.65
N TYR A 2 -3.11 -0.17 -19.57
CA TYR A 2 -1.90 0.48 -19.06
C TYR A 2 -1.56 -0.08 -17.69
N VAL A 3 -0.28 -0.20 -17.40
CA VAL A 3 0.22 -0.63 -16.10
C VAL A 3 1.32 0.30 -15.59
N ARG A 4 1.45 0.41 -14.28
CA ARG A 4 2.58 1.01 -13.59
C ARG A 4 3.52 -0.10 -13.12
N ALA A 5 4.79 -0.01 -13.50
CA ALA A 5 5.81 -0.95 -13.05
C ALA A 5 6.09 -0.79 -11.56
N GLN A 6 6.18 -1.91 -10.83
CA GLN A 6 6.46 -1.92 -9.40
C GLN A 6 7.82 -2.51 -9.03
N PHE A 7 8.63 -2.80 -10.06
CA PHE A 7 10.00 -3.26 -9.96
C PHE A 7 10.83 -2.63 -11.09
N GLU A 8 12.16 -2.79 -11.00
CA GLU A 8 13.06 -2.39 -12.07
C GLU A 8 13.42 -3.58 -12.95
N TYR A 9 13.52 -3.34 -14.25
CA TYR A 9 13.89 -4.37 -15.22
C TYR A 9 14.98 -3.86 -16.16
N ASP A 10 16.05 -4.63 -16.30
CA ASP A 10 17.17 -4.36 -17.20
C ASP A 10 17.41 -5.58 -18.10
N PRO A 11 16.99 -5.57 -19.37
CA PRO A 11 17.11 -6.72 -20.26
C PRO A 11 18.57 -7.11 -20.52
N ALA A 12 19.53 -6.19 -20.34
CA ALA A 12 20.96 -6.52 -20.48
C ALA A 12 21.42 -7.56 -19.43
N LYS A 13 20.78 -7.57 -18.26
CA LYS A 13 21.08 -8.45 -17.12
C LYS A 13 20.21 -9.70 -17.08
N ASP A 14 19.34 -9.88 -18.06
CA ASP A 14 18.37 -10.95 -18.08
C ASP A 14 18.78 -12.00 -19.10
N ASP A 15 19.14 -13.19 -18.63
CA ASP A 15 19.54 -14.29 -19.50
C ASP A 15 18.36 -15.14 -19.98
N LEU A 16 17.14 -14.86 -19.50
CA LEU A 16 15.92 -15.56 -19.93
C LEU A 16 15.23 -14.85 -21.10
N ILE A 17 15.61 -13.60 -21.41
CA ILE A 17 15.02 -12.86 -22.52
C ILE A 17 15.46 -13.46 -23.87
N PRO A 18 14.54 -13.68 -24.83
CA PRO A 18 14.91 -14.24 -26.13
C PRO A 18 15.94 -13.40 -26.89
N CYS A 19 15.87 -12.07 -26.75
CA CYS A 19 16.77 -11.11 -27.39
C CYS A 19 16.86 -9.86 -26.50
N LYS A 20 18.07 -9.50 -26.05
CA LYS A 20 18.29 -8.40 -25.09
C LYS A 20 17.92 -7.05 -25.69
N GLU A 21 18.12 -6.89 -26.99
CA GLU A 21 17.79 -5.70 -27.77
C GLU A 21 16.27 -5.52 -27.96
N ALA A 22 15.51 -6.61 -27.90
CA ALA A 22 14.05 -6.56 -27.98
C ALA A 22 13.40 -6.18 -26.64
N GLY A 23 14.16 -6.19 -25.54
CA GLY A 23 13.67 -5.87 -24.20
C GLY A 23 13.53 -4.37 -23.96
N ILE A 24 12.52 -3.99 -23.20
CA ILE A 24 12.37 -2.60 -22.73
C ILE A 24 12.87 -2.50 -21.30
N ARG A 25 13.89 -1.68 -21.09
CA ARG A 25 14.33 -1.28 -19.75
C ARG A 25 13.32 -0.33 -19.11
N PHE A 26 12.96 -0.56 -17.85
CA PHE A 26 12.08 0.33 -17.08
C PHE A 26 12.45 0.37 -15.59
N ARG A 27 11.96 1.40 -14.89
CA ARG A 27 12.12 1.60 -13.44
C ARG A 27 10.77 1.53 -12.73
N VAL A 28 10.82 1.44 -11.40
CA VAL A 28 9.63 1.55 -10.54
C VAL A 28 8.91 2.87 -10.83
N GLY A 29 7.61 2.79 -11.08
CA GLY A 29 6.73 3.93 -11.36
C GLY A 29 6.54 4.25 -12.85
N ASP A 30 7.33 3.66 -13.75
CA ASP A 30 7.13 3.85 -15.20
C ASP A 30 5.77 3.32 -15.65
N ILE A 31 5.11 4.06 -16.55
CA ILE A 31 3.83 3.66 -17.14
C ILE A 31 4.07 2.96 -18.48
N ILE A 32 3.57 1.74 -18.59
CA ILE A 32 3.73 0.87 -19.75
C ILE A 32 2.33 0.58 -20.33
N GLN A 33 2.16 0.89 -21.61
CA GLN A 33 1.02 0.43 -22.40
C GLN A 33 1.25 -1.03 -22.76
N ILE A 34 0.38 -1.93 -22.31
CA ILE A 34 0.39 -3.34 -22.71
C ILE A 34 -0.33 -3.48 -24.05
N ILE A 35 0.40 -3.99 -25.04
CA ILE A 35 -0.03 -4.21 -26.42
C ILE A 35 -0.53 -5.64 -26.61
N SER A 36 0.26 -6.65 -26.19
CA SER A 36 -0.13 -8.07 -26.23
C SER A 36 0.31 -8.81 -24.97
N LYS A 37 -0.51 -9.76 -24.55
CA LYS A 37 -0.29 -10.70 -23.44
C LYS A 37 -0.30 -12.17 -23.92
N ASP A 38 -0.11 -12.39 -25.22
CA ASP A 38 -0.33 -13.71 -25.83
C ASP A 38 0.70 -14.76 -25.38
N ASP A 39 1.92 -14.32 -25.04
CA ASP A 39 2.94 -15.18 -24.45
C ASP A 39 2.86 -15.14 -22.91
N HIS A 40 2.99 -16.33 -22.31
CA HIS A 40 2.86 -16.52 -20.86
C HIS A 40 4.01 -15.90 -20.06
N ASN A 41 5.19 -15.74 -20.65
CA ASN A 41 6.40 -15.26 -19.99
C ASN A 41 6.77 -13.84 -20.42
N TRP A 42 6.43 -13.44 -21.64
CA TRP A 42 6.88 -12.19 -22.26
C TRP A 42 5.73 -11.37 -22.83
N TRP A 43 5.38 -10.30 -22.16
CA TRP A 43 4.37 -9.37 -22.68
C TRP A 43 5.02 -8.35 -23.60
N GLN A 44 4.24 -7.88 -24.58
CA GLN A 44 4.64 -6.76 -25.44
C GLN A 44 4.12 -5.46 -24.84
N GLY A 45 5.03 -4.57 -24.50
CA GLY A 45 4.74 -3.28 -23.89
C GLY A 45 5.34 -2.12 -24.68
N LYS A 46 4.90 -0.90 -24.36
CA LYS A 46 5.51 0.35 -24.81
C LYS A 46 5.49 1.38 -23.68
N LEU A 47 6.60 2.07 -23.45
CA LEU A 47 6.69 3.14 -22.45
C LEU A 47 5.95 4.40 -22.93
N GLU A 48 5.04 4.93 -22.10
CA GLU A 48 4.18 6.07 -22.45
C GLU A 48 4.97 7.39 -22.61
N ASN A 49 6.01 7.62 -21.80
CA ASN A 49 6.77 8.89 -21.79
C ASN A 49 7.88 8.96 -22.85
N THR A 50 8.05 7.93 -23.68
CA THR A 50 9.10 7.89 -24.70
C THR A 50 8.53 8.38 -26.04
N LYS A 51 8.88 9.61 -26.43
CA LYS A 51 8.33 10.30 -27.62
C LYS A 51 8.43 9.49 -28.93
N ASN A 52 9.37 8.55 -29.03
CA ASN A 52 9.53 7.60 -30.13
C ASN A 52 9.70 6.14 -29.64
N GLY A 53 9.07 5.78 -28.51
CA GLY A 53 9.21 4.43 -27.95
C GLY A 53 8.65 3.38 -28.90
N THR A 54 9.48 2.40 -29.27
CA THR A 54 9.03 1.18 -29.94
C THR A 54 8.44 0.21 -28.94
N ALA A 55 7.56 -0.66 -29.42
CA ALA A 55 7.14 -1.81 -28.63
C ALA A 55 8.32 -2.74 -28.40
N GLY A 56 8.29 -3.48 -27.30
CA GLY A 56 9.32 -4.43 -26.94
C GLY A 56 8.87 -5.32 -25.78
N LEU A 57 9.73 -6.26 -25.42
CA LEU A 57 9.42 -7.31 -24.46
C LEU A 57 9.63 -6.84 -23.03
N ILE A 58 8.68 -7.18 -22.18
CA ILE A 58 8.74 -7.06 -20.74
C ILE A 58 8.34 -8.40 -20.11
N PRO A 59 8.87 -8.77 -18.94
CA PRO A 59 8.45 -10.01 -18.27
C PRO A 59 6.97 -9.94 -17.88
N SER A 60 6.26 -11.06 -18.00
CA SER A 60 4.90 -11.20 -17.47
C SER A 60 4.90 -11.17 -15.93
N PRO A 61 3.73 -10.91 -15.29
CA PRO A 61 3.59 -11.09 -13.85
C PRO A 61 4.08 -12.46 -13.38
N GLU A 62 3.70 -13.52 -14.08
CA GLU A 62 4.05 -14.91 -13.74
C GLU A 62 5.56 -15.15 -13.81
N LEU A 63 6.24 -14.64 -14.84
CA LEU A 63 7.70 -14.73 -14.95
C LEU A 63 8.39 -13.94 -13.84
N GLN A 64 7.86 -12.77 -13.48
CA GLN A 64 8.43 -11.94 -12.42
C GLN A 64 8.23 -12.56 -11.04
N GLU A 65 7.05 -13.10 -10.75
CA GLU A 65 6.77 -13.84 -9.52
C GLU A 65 7.70 -15.04 -9.36
N TRP A 66 7.90 -15.80 -10.44
CA TRP A 66 8.83 -16.93 -10.46
C TRP A 66 10.27 -16.49 -10.14
N ARG A 67 10.73 -15.36 -10.70
CA ARG A 67 12.06 -14.80 -10.40
C ARG A 67 12.23 -14.46 -8.93
N VAL A 68 11.26 -13.74 -8.36
CA VAL A 68 11.32 -13.34 -6.95
C VAL A 68 11.30 -14.57 -6.04
N ALA A 69 10.48 -15.57 -6.36
CA ALA A 69 10.44 -16.83 -5.64
C ALA A 69 11.79 -17.58 -5.72
N CYS A 70 12.41 -17.66 -6.90
CA CYS A 70 13.73 -18.28 -7.06
C CYS A 70 14.81 -17.57 -6.25
N ILE A 71 14.85 -16.23 -6.27
CA ILE A 71 15.80 -15.44 -5.47
C ILE A 71 15.60 -15.68 -3.98
N ALA A 72 14.35 -15.72 -3.51
CA ALA A 72 14.04 -15.99 -2.11
C ALA A 72 14.54 -17.39 -1.69
N MET A 73 14.28 -18.41 -2.51
CA MET A 73 14.76 -19.78 -2.24
C MET A 73 16.29 -19.89 -2.25
N GLU A 74 16.98 -19.16 -3.12
CA GLU A 74 18.45 -19.13 -3.16
C GLU A 74 19.05 -18.47 -1.92
N LYS A 75 18.46 -17.38 -1.43
CA LYS A 75 18.86 -16.73 -0.18
C LYS A 75 18.70 -17.66 1.02
N THR A 76 17.56 -18.33 1.14
CA THR A 76 17.33 -19.30 2.23
C THR A 76 18.34 -20.45 2.20
N LYS A 77 18.75 -20.90 1.00
CA LYS A 77 19.78 -21.94 0.86
C LYS A 77 21.17 -21.43 1.26
N GLN A 78 21.54 -20.20 0.92
CA GLN A 78 22.82 -19.60 1.33
C GLN A 78 22.88 -19.39 2.85
N GLU A 79 21.78 -18.98 3.47
CA GLU A 79 21.66 -18.85 4.93
C GLU A 79 21.77 -20.20 5.64
N GLN A 80 21.12 -21.25 5.10
CA GLN A 80 21.26 -22.62 5.61
C GLN A 80 22.67 -23.21 5.37
N GLN A 81 23.40 -22.73 4.36
CA GLN A 81 24.80 -23.13 4.12
C GLN A 81 25.79 -22.42 5.05
N ALA A 82 25.46 -21.21 5.54
CA ALA A 82 26.26 -20.47 6.51
C ALA A 82 26.12 -20.99 7.96
N SER A 83 25.08 -21.79 8.24
CA SER A 83 24.78 -22.44 9.53
C SER A 83 25.05 -23.95 9.47
N CYS A 84 26.34 -24.32 9.40
CA CYS A 84 26.99 -25.63 9.59
C CYS A 84 26.27 -27.01 9.40
N THR A 85 27.06 -27.95 8.83
CA THR A 85 26.99 -29.45 8.80
C THR A 85 26.23 -30.18 7.68
N TRP A 86 27.04 -30.82 6.82
CA TRP A 86 26.94 -32.18 6.25
C TRP A 86 25.55 -32.84 6.14
N PHE A 87 25.04 -33.06 4.93
CA PHE A 87 24.58 -34.36 4.34
C PHE A 87 23.94 -34.12 2.96
N GLY A 88 24.55 -34.70 1.93
CA GLY A 88 24.13 -34.53 0.54
C GLY A 88 22.83 -35.25 0.20
N LYS A 89 21.96 -34.61 -0.59
CA LYS A 89 20.92 -35.29 -1.37
C LYS A 89 20.67 -34.58 -2.72
N LYS A 90 20.94 -35.36 -3.76
CA LYS A 90 20.50 -35.35 -5.18
C LYS A 90 19.82 -34.08 -5.73
N LYS A 91 20.38 -33.57 -6.85
CA LYS A 91 19.75 -32.67 -7.84
C LYS A 91 18.34 -33.17 -8.18
N LYS A 92 17.30 -32.52 -7.66
CA LYS A 92 15.91 -32.70 -8.10
C LYS A 92 15.71 -31.80 -9.32
N GLN A 93 15.46 -32.41 -10.47
CA GLN A 93 15.10 -31.70 -11.71
C GLN A 93 13.91 -30.78 -11.45
N TYR A 94 14.06 -29.51 -11.77
CA TYR A 94 13.05 -28.46 -11.66
C TYR A 94 12.05 -28.58 -12.82
N LYS A 95 11.28 -29.69 -12.83
CA LYS A 95 10.28 -30.00 -13.86
C LYS A 95 8.84 -29.89 -13.38
N ASP A 96 8.62 -29.42 -12.16
CA ASP A 96 7.27 -29.19 -11.63
C ASP A 96 6.89 -27.73 -11.86
N LYS A 97 6.29 -27.49 -13.04
CA LYS A 97 5.54 -26.28 -13.37
C LYS A 97 4.36 -26.13 -12.38
N TYR A 98 4.22 -24.92 -11.84
CA TYR A 98 3.01 -24.34 -11.25
C TYR A 98 2.01 -25.30 -10.58
N LEU A 99 2.06 -25.41 -9.25
CA LEU A 99 0.93 -25.87 -8.45
C LEU A 99 0.20 -24.64 -7.90
N ALA A 100 -1.09 -24.51 -8.23
CA ALA A 100 -2.04 -23.55 -7.63
C ALA A 100 -2.09 -23.59 -6.08
N LYS A 101 -1.44 -24.58 -5.47
CA LYS A 101 -1.28 -24.77 -4.03
C LYS A 101 -0.35 -23.73 -3.36
N HIS A 102 0.34 -22.89 -4.13
CA HIS A 102 1.26 -21.86 -3.61
C HIS A 102 0.66 -20.44 -3.51
N ASN A 103 -0.60 -20.21 -3.91
CA ASN A 103 -1.23 -18.88 -3.85
C ASN A 103 -1.16 -18.21 -2.47
N ALA A 104 -1.33 -18.97 -1.39
CA ALA A 104 -1.24 -18.44 -0.02
C ALA A 104 0.19 -17.95 0.36
N VAL A 105 1.23 -18.49 -0.29
CA VAL A 105 2.62 -18.02 -0.11
C VAL A 105 2.86 -16.74 -0.93
N PHE A 106 2.24 -16.64 -2.11
CA PHE A 106 2.36 -15.46 -2.97
C PHE A 106 1.59 -14.25 -2.42
N ASP A 107 0.42 -14.47 -1.79
CA ASP A 107 -0.33 -13.43 -1.06
C ASP A 107 0.45 -12.90 0.17
N GLN A 108 1.29 -13.73 0.80
CA GLN A 108 2.15 -13.31 1.91
C GLN A 108 3.41 -12.56 1.44
N LEU A 109 3.84 -12.74 0.19
CA LEU A 109 5.06 -12.13 -0.35
C LEU A 109 4.86 -10.72 -0.92
N ASP A 110 3.61 -10.23 -0.97
CA ASP A 110 3.25 -8.89 -1.48
C ASP A 110 3.95 -8.61 -2.83
N LEU A 111 3.86 -9.59 -3.76
CA LEU A 111 4.66 -9.60 -4.98
C LEU A 111 4.28 -8.45 -5.92
N VAL A 112 5.09 -7.40 -5.88
CA VAL A 112 4.86 -6.19 -6.68
C VAL A 112 5.39 -6.39 -8.10
N THR A 113 4.50 -6.77 -9.03
CA THR A 113 4.81 -6.89 -10.46
C THR A 113 4.37 -5.63 -11.21
N TYR A 114 3.07 -5.51 -11.45
CA TYR A 114 2.46 -4.44 -12.20
C TYR A 114 1.15 -4.02 -11.53
N GLU A 115 0.83 -2.74 -11.57
CA GLU A 115 -0.47 -2.22 -11.17
C GLU A 115 -1.20 -1.70 -12.40
N GLU A 116 -2.40 -2.20 -12.69
CA GLU A 116 -3.21 -1.63 -13.76
C GLU A 116 -3.60 -0.18 -13.46
N VAL A 117 -3.41 0.70 -14.43
CA VAL A 117 -3.69 2.13 -14.32
C VAL A 117 -4.53 2.63 -15.49
N VAL A 118 -5.22 3.74 -15.28
CA VAL A 118 -5.93 4.47 -16.32
C VAL A 118 -5.47 5.92 -16.29
N LYS A 119 -5.18 6.47 -17.48
CA LYS A 119 -4.90 7.90 -17.64
C LYS A 119 -6.22 8.66 -17.48
N LEU A 120 -6.37 9.33 -16.35
CA LEU A 120 -7.53 10.18 -16.10
C LEU A 120 -7.22 11.62 -16.58
N PRO A 121 -8.14 12.31 -17.27
CA PRO A 121 -8.07 13.77 -17.41
C PRO A 121 -7.99 14.39 -16.01
N SER A 122 -7.36 15.56 -15.87
CA SER A 122 -7.00 16.20 -14.58
C SER A 122 -8.00 15.90 -13.46
N PHE A 123 -7.69 14.87 -12.68
CA PHE A 123 -8.64 14.32 -11.73
C PHE A 123 -8.63 15.21 -10.49
N LYS A 124 -9.77 15.80 -10.16
CA LYS A 124 -9.96 16.44 -8.85
C LYS A 124 -9.90 15.36 -7.78
N ARG A 125 -8.74 15.23 -7.14
CA ARG A 125 -8.53 14.31 -6.02
C ARG A 125 -9.55 14.63 -4.93
N LYS A 126 -10.30 13.62 -4.49
CA LYS A 126 -11.35 13.78 -3.48
C LYS A 126 -10.85 13.50 -2.07
N THR A 127 -9.76 12.75 -1.95
CA THR A 127 -9.18 12.36 -0.66
C THR A 127 -7.69 12.68 -0.65
N LEU A 128 -7.20 13.29 0.42
CA LEU A 128 -5.78 13.45 0.75
C LEU A 128 -5.43 12.47 1.87
N VAL A 129 -4.53 11.53 1.61
CA VAL A 129 -4.07 10.54 2.60
C VAL A 129 -2.67 10.91 3.07
N LEU A 130 -2.51 11.12 4.38
CA LEU A 130 -1.24 11.43 5.03
C LEU A 130 -0.69 10.18 5.72
N LEU A 131 0.39 9.63 5.16
CA LEU A 131 1.12 8.49 5.72
C LEU A 131 2.43 8.95 6.35
N GLY A 132 2.94 8.17 7.31
CA GLY A 132 4.18 8.47 8.03
C GLY A 132 4.15 7.94 9.45
N ALA A 133 5.33 7.83 10.08
CA ALA A 133 5.45 7.31 11.44
C ALA A 133 4.66 8.17 12.46
N HIS A 134 4.39 7.63 13.64
CA HIS A 134 3.81 8.42 14.71
C HIS A 134 4.74 9.60 15.08
N GLY A 135 4.17 10.80 15.26
CA GLY A 135 4.93 11.99 15.65
C GLY A 135 5.54 12.82 14.51
N VAL A 136 5.51 12.36 13.25
CA VAL A 136 6.09 13.13 12.10
C VAL A 136 5.30 14.37 11.68
N GLY A 137 4.24 14.73 12.41
CA GLY A 137 3.45 15.94 12.15
C GLY A 137 2.19 15.75 11.30
N ARG A 138 1.76 14.51 11.01
CA ARG A 138 0.52 14.21 10.25
C ARG A 138 -0.70 14.98 10.78
N ARG A 139 -0.94 14.90 12.09
CA ARG A 139 -2.03 15.61 12.78
C ARG A 139 -1.92 17.13 12.65
N HIS A 140 -0.70 17.67 12.73
CA HIS A 140 -0.47 19.11 12.62
C HIS A 140 -0.78 19.61 11.20
N ILE A 141 -0.33 18.89 10.17
CA ILE A 141 -0.61 19.20 8.76
C ILE A 141 -2.12 19.16 8.51
N LYS A 142 -2.79 18.08 8.93
CA LYS A 142 -4.26 17.94 8.84
C LYS A 142 -4.97 19.15 9.44
N ASN A 143 -4.71 19.44 10.71
CA ASN A 143 -5.38 20.53 11.43
C ASN A 143 -5.11 21.89 10.79
N THR A 144 -3.89 22.11 10.31
CA THR A 144 -3.49 23.36 9.64
C THR A 144 -4.22 23.54 8.32
N LEU A 145 -4.37 22.48 7.51
CA LEU A 145 -5.10 22.54 6.24
C LEU A 145 -6.58 22.85 6.44
N ILE A 146 -7.22 22.20 7.42
CA ILE A 146 -8.63 22.43 7.76
C ILE A 146 -8.83 23.85 8.29
N ALA A 147 -7.96 24.32 9.19
CA ALA A 147 -8.08 25.66 9.76
C ALA A 147 -7.86 26.78 8.72
N LYS A 148 -6.94 26.58 7.76
CA LYS A 148 -6.64 27.58 6.72
C LYS A 148 -7.65 27.58 5.57
N HIS A 149 -8.28 26.44 5.28
CA HIS A 149 -9.20 26.27 4.15
C HIS A 149 -10.42 25.42 4.56
N PRO A 150 -11.27 25.93 5.47
CA PRO A 150 -12.40 25.18 6.03
C PRO A 150 -13.50 24.88 5.00
N ASP A 151 -13.54 25.63 3.90
CA ASP A 151 -14.43 25.44 2.75
C ASP A 151 -13.94 24.37 1.76
N ARG A 152 -12.71 23.88 1.93
CA ARG A 152 -12.07 22.94 1.00
C ARG A 152 -11.72 21.60 1.61
N PHE A 153 -11.40 21.55 2.90
CA PHE A 153 -10.95 20.33 3.57
C PHE A 153 -11.78 20.01 4.80
N ALA A 154 -12.10 18.73 4.94
CA ALA A 154 -12.74 18.20 6.14
C ALA A 154 -12.08 16.89 6.58
N TYR A 155 -12.18 16.60 7.88
CA TYR A 155 -11.79 15.32 8.46
C TYR A 155 -13.06 14.51 8.76
N PRO A 156 -13.15 13.22 8.39
CA PRO A 156 -14.31 12.41 8.72
C PRO A 156 -14.41 12.23 10.24
N ILE A 157 -15.59 12.48 10.78
CA ILE A 157 -15.88 12.29 12.20
C ILE A 157 -15.88 10.79 12.50
N PRO A 158 -15.00 10.29 13.39
CA PRO A 158 -14.93 8.87 13.71
C PRO A 158 -16.15 8.42 14.51
N HIS A 159 -16.40 7.11 14.49
CA HIS A 159 -17.42 6.45 15.29
C HIS A 159 -16.79 5.81 16.51
N THR A 160 -17.53 5.73 17.61
CA THR A 160 -17.09 5.03 18.82
C THR A 160 -18.24 4.35 19.55
N THR A 161 -17.94 3.23 20.21
CA THR A 161 -18.86 2.54 21.14
C THR A 161 -18.77 3.08 22.56
N ARG A 162 -17.83 3.99 22.84
CA ARG A 162 -17.72 4.64 24.15
C ARG A 162 -18.99 5.47 24.41
N PRO A 163 -19.57 5.46 25.61
CA PRO A 163 -20.67 6.37 25.92
C PRO A 163 -20.23 7.85 25.83
N PRO A 164 -21.11 8.75 25.37
CA PRO A 164 -20.84 10.19 25.34
C PRO A 164 -20.64 10.74 26.76
N LYS A 165 -19.66 11.62 26.94
CA LYS A 165 -19.51 12.42 28.16
C LYS A 165 -20.57 13.53 28.19
N LYS A 166 -20.80 14.14 29.36
CA LYS A 166 -21.81 15.20 29.56
C LYS A 166 -21.74 16.35 28.55
N ASP A 167 -20.54 16.72 28.13
CA ASP A 167 -20.31 17.86 27.22
C ASP A 167 -20.05 17.42 25.77
N GLU A 168 -20.25 16.14 25.45
CA GLU A 168 -20.05 15.61 24.09
C GLU A 168 -21.38 15.51 23.34
N GLU A 169 -21.38 16.03 22.12
CA GLU A 169 -22.52 15.99 21.20
C GLU A 169 -22.25 14.96 20.09
N ASN A 170 -23.25 14.15 19.78
CA ASN A 170 -23.18 13.19 18.68
C ASN A 170 -23.01 13.91 17.34
N GLY A 171 -22.06 13.45 16.52
CA GLY A 171 -21.78 14.03 15.20
C GLY A 171 -20.94 15.31 15.24
N LYS A 172 -20.29 15.61 16.36
CA LYS A 172 -19.32 16.72 16.48
C LYS A 172 -17.88 16.23 16.51
N ASN A 173 -17.51 15.52 17.57
CA ASN A 173 -16.19 14.91 17.71
C ASN A 173 -16.22 13.41 17.41
N TYR A 174 -17.34 12.76 17.73
CA TYR A 174 -17.58 11.35 17.48
C TYR A 174 -19.05 11.13 17.10
N TYR A 175 -19.29 10.11 16.30
CA TYR A 175 -20.58 9.44 16.25
C TYR A 175 -20.61 8.33 17.29
N PHE A 176 -21.52 8.43 18.25
CA PHE A 176 -21.70 7.45 19.31
C PHE A 176 -22.67 6.37 18.83
N VAL A 177 -22.20 5.13 18.74
CA VAL A 177 -22.96 3.97 18.26
C VAL A 177 -22.93 2.84 19.28
N SER A 178 -23.90 1.92 19.21
CA SER A 178 -23.84 0.72 20.05
C SER A 178 -22.75 -0.24 19.59
N HIS A 179 -22.28 -1.09 20.51
CA HIS A 179 -21.32 -2.13 20.17
C HIS A 179 -21.85 -3.08 19.09
N ASP A 180 -23.10 -3.54 19.22
CA ASP A 180 -23.73 -4.45 18.25
C ASP A 180 -23.84 -3.83 16.86
N GLN A 181 -24.23 -2.55 16.77
CA GLN A 181 -24.31 -1.85 15.48
C GLN A 181 -22.92 -1.75 14.84
N MET A 182 -21.90 -1.37 15.63
CA MET A 182 -20.54 -1.25 15.11
C MET A 182 -20.00 -2.60 14.62
N MET A 183 -20.27 -3.70 15.35
CA MET A 183 -19.87 -5.04 14.94
C MET A 183 -20.57 -5.49 13.65
N GLN A 184 -21.86 -5.18 13.51
CA GLN A 184 -22.61 -5.45 12.28
C GLN A 184 -22.01 -4.68 11.09
N ASP A 185 -21.80 -3.37 11.24
CA ASP A 185 -21.21 -2.52 10.21
C ASP A 185 -19.79 -2.97 9.82
N ILE A 186 -18.98 -3.42 10.79
CA ILE A 186 -17.65 -4.01 10.53
C ILE A 186 -17.79 -5.28 9.68
N SER A 187 -18.72 -6.17 10.01
CA SER A 187 -18.95 -7.40 9.22
C SER A 187 -19.43 -7.12 7.79
N ASN A 188 -20.09 -5.98 7.59
CA ASN A 188 -20.53 -5.50 6.27
C ASN A 188 -19.42 -4.79 5.48
N ASN A 189 -18.21 -4.65 6.05
CA ASN A 189 -17.08 -3.90 5.48
C ASN A 189 -17.35 -2.40 5.32
N ASP A 190 -18.16 -1.80 6.20
CA ASP A 190 -18.51 -0.37 6.14
C ASP A 190 -17.44 0.55 6.76
N TYR A 191 -16.43 -0.03 7.43
CA TYR A 191 -15.35 0.71 8.08
C TYR A 191 -14.07 0.66 7.25
N LEU A 192 -13.44 1.83 7.10
CA LEU A 192 -12.12 1.95 6.51
C LEU A 192 -11.04 1.36 7.43
N GLU A 193 -11.12 1.72 8.71
CA GLU A 193 -10.26 1.24 9.78
C GLU A 193 -11.04 1.26 11.09
N TYR A 194 -10.69 0.33 11.98
CA TYR A 194 -11.26 0.24 13.32
C TYR A 194 -10.25 -0.37 14.27
N GLY A 195 -10.40 -0.07 15.56
CA GLY A 195 -9.55 -0.59 16.62
C GLY A 195 -10.18 -0.39 18.00
N SER A 196 -9.58 -1.02 19.00
CA SER A 196 -10.06 -0.97 20.38
C SER A 196 -9.12 -0.12 21.25
N HIS A 197 -9.69 0.71 22.11
CA HIS A 197 -8.96 1.53 23.07
C HIS A 197 -9.80 1.74 24.33
N GLU A 198 -9.24 1.44 25.52
CA GLU A 198 -9.96 1.55 26.81
C GLU A 198 -11.34 0.86 26.79
N ASP A 199 -11.38 -0.41 26.37
CA ASP A 199 -12.60 -1.24 26.28
C ASP A 199 -13.72 -0.70 25.36
N ALA A 200 -13.44 0.36 24.60
CA ALA A 200 -14.32 0.88 23.57
C ALA A 200 -13.71 0.71 22.19
N MET A 201 -14.56 0.54 21.18
CA MET A 201 -14.15 0.50 19.79
C MET A 201 -14.23 1.89 19.17
N TYR A 202 -13.33 2.16 18.24
CA TYR A 202 -13.24 3.37 17.45
C TYR A 202 -13.02 3.01 15.99
N GLY A 203 -13.56 3.79 15.07
CA GLY A 203 -13.34 3.54 13.65
C GLY A 203 -13.85 4.64 12.73
N THR A 204 -13.35 4.66 11.51
CA THR A 204 -13.76 5.62 10.48
C THR A 204 -14.64 4.90 9.45
N ARG A 205 -15.92 5.26 9.36
CA ARG A 205 -16.83 4.68 8.36
C ARG A 205 -16.56 5.26 6.98
N LEU A 206 -16.69 4.42 5.95
CA LEU A 206 -16.57 4.83 4.54
C LEU A 206 -17.65 5.87 4.18
N GLU A 207 -18.85 5.73 4.74
CA GLU A 207 -19.95 6.66 4.49
C GLU A 207 -19.64 8.09 4.92
N THR A 208 -18.96 8.27 6.05
CA THR A 208 -18.56 9.61 6.52
C THR A 208 -17.57 10.28 5.56
N ILE A 209 -16.74 9.49 4.88
CA ILE A 209 -15.83 10.00 3.84
C ILE A 209 -16.64 10.39 2.60
N ARG A 210 -17.60 9.57 2.19
CA ARG A 210 -18.49 9.86 1.05
C ARG A 210 -19.29 11.14 1.26
N GLN A 211 -19.80 11.38 2.46
CA GLN A 211 -20.52 12.61 2.80
C GLN A 211 -19.68 13.87 2.57
N ILE A 212 -18.39 13.84 2.93
CA ILE A 212 -17.46 14.95 2.65
C ILE A 212 -17.33 15.18 1.14
N HIS A 213 -17.23 14.10 0.35
CA HIS A 213 -17.13 14.20 -1.10
C HIS A 213 -18.39 14.75 -1.75
N VAL A 214 -19.57 14.37 -1.26
CA VAL A 214 -20.87 14.89 -1.73
C VAL A 214 -20.97 16.41 -1.48
N GLN A 215 -20.38 16.90 -0.39
CA GLN A 215 -20.29 18.33 -0.09
C GLN A 215 -19.27 19.07 -0.97
N GLY A 216 -18.58 18.38 -1.88
CA GLY A 216 -17.58 18.98 -2.77
C GLY A 216 -16.23 19.28 -2.11
N MET A 217 -16.04 18.84 -0.86
CA MET A 217 -14.80 19.01 -0.09
C MET A 217 -13.84 17.83 -0.29
N ILE A 218 -12.58 18.07 0.04
CA ILE A 218 -11.52 17.05 0.06
C ILE A 218 -11.45 16.45 1.47
N ALA A 219 -11.65 15.13 1.57
CA ALA A 219 -11.45 14.41 2.82
C ALA A 219 -9.95 14.29 3.12
N ILE A 220 -9.49 14.74 4.28
CA ILE A 220 -8.11 14.50 4.75
C ILE A 220 -8.13 13.30 5.70
N LEU A 221 -7.26 12.32 5.46
CA LEU A 221 -7.16 11.09 6.25
C LEU A 221 -5.73 10.92 6.78
N ASP A 222 -5.56 10.67 8.08
CA ASP A 222 -4.30 10.30 8.72
C ASP A 222 -4.31 8.83 9.21
N VAL A 223 -4.66 7.96 8.26
CA VAL A 223 -4.85 6.50 8.42
C VAL A 223 -3.54 5.71 8.31
N GLU A 224 -3.59 4.41 8.61
CA GLU A 224 -2.47 3.49 8.40
C GLU A 224 -2.34 3.02 6.94
N PRO A 225 -1.16 2.53 6.49
CA PRO A 225 -0.96 2.10 5.11
C PRO A 225 -1.94 1.02 4.63
N GLN A 226 -2.41 0.15 5.53
CA GLN A 226 -3.37 -0.91 5.21
C GLN A 226 -4.70 -0.36 4.64
N ALA A 227 -5.11 0.85 5.06
CA ALA A 227 -6.31 1.52 4.58
C ALA A 227 -6.26 1.83 3.07
N LEU A 228 -5.06 1.90 2.47
CA LEU A 228 -4.90 2.13 1.04
C LEU A 228 -5.49 1.01 0.18
N LYS A 229 -5.61 -0.21 0.69
CA LYS A 229 -6.24 -1.33 -0.04
C LYS A 229 -7.69 -1.03 -0.38
N ILE A 230 -8.39 -0.29 0.48
CA ILE A 230 -9.78 0.11 0.30
C ILE A 230 -9.86 1.46 -0.44
N LEU A 231 -8.97 2.41 -0.13
CA LEU A 231 -9.03 3.76 -0.68
C LEU A 231 -8.59 3.89 -2.13
N ARG A 232 -7.76 2.98 -2.66
CA ARG A 232 -7.19 3.08 -4.03
C ARG A 232 -8.19 2.71 -5.13
N THR A 233 -9.32 3.38 -5.13
CA THR A 233 -10.39 3.25 -6.14
C THR A 233 -10.73 4.61 -6.75
N ALA A 234 -11.44 4.60 -7.87
CA ALA A 234 -11.92 5.84 -8.50
C ALA A 234 -12.96 6.59 -7.64
N GLU A 235 -13.63 5.88 -6.74
CA GLU A 235 -14.62 6.43 -5.82
C GLU A 235 -13.97 7.48 -4.90
N PHE A 236 -12.91 7.08 -4.18
CA PHE A 236 -12.19 7.94 -3.23
C PHE A 236 -11.04 8.72 -3.87
N ALA A 237 -10.47 8.19 -4.95
CA ALA A 237 -9.41 8.78 -5.75
C ALA A 237 -8.32 9.52 -4.93
N PRO A 238 -7.61 8.78 -4.07
CA PRO A 238 -6.73 9.35 -3.08
C PRO A 238 -5.52 10.01 -3.74
N TYR A 239 -5.05 11.08 -3.12
CA TYR A 239 -3.71 11.62 -3.28
C TYR A 239 -2.92 11.27 -2.03
N VAL A 240 -1.94 10.38 -2.16
CA VAL A 240 -1.20 9.83 -1.03
C VAL A 240 0.11 10.60 -0.86
N VAL A 241 0.33 11.15 0.33
CA VAL A 241 1.54 11.87 0.71
C VAL A 241 2.20 11.12 1.86
N PHE A 242 3.43 10.65 1.63
CA PHE A 242 4.26 10.08 2.68
C PHE A 242 5.13 11.18 3.31
N ILE A 243 5.01 11.34 4.63
CA ILE A 243 5.79 12.28 5.42
C ILE A 243 6.91 11.50 6.10
N ALA A 244 8.12 11.65 5.57
CA ALA A 244 9.31 11.04 6.14
C ALA A 244 9.69 11.73 7.46
N ALA A 245 10.19 10.94 8.42
CA ALA A 245 10.81 11.52 9.61
C ALA A 245 12.06 12.33 9.20
N PRO A 246 12.35 13.45 9.88
CA PRO A 246 13.56 14.19 9.63
C PRO A 246 14.78 13.31 9.92
N THR A 247 15.79 13.38 9.05
CA THR A 247 17.07 12.72 9.31
C THR A 247 17.72 13.35 10.54
N ILE A 248 17.96 12.53 11.57
CA ILE A 248 18.69 12.96 12.77
C ILE A 248 20.09 13.35 12.32
N THR A 249 20.37 14.66 12.28
CA THR A 249 21.73 15.14 12.05
C THR A 249 22.47 15.00 13.38
N PRO A 250 23.63 14.32 13.45
CA PRO A 250 24.38 14.19 14.70
C PRO A 250 24.82 15.60 15.13
N GLY A 251 24.22 16.12 16.20
CA GLY A 251 24.51 17.47 16.72
C GLY A 251 23.30 18.25 17.24
N MET A 252 22.07 17.80 16.99
CA MET A 252 20.90 18.39 17.65
C MET A 252 20.79 17.82 19.06
N THR A 253 21.13 18.65 20.05
CA THR A 253 20.97 18.38 21.48
C THR A 253 19.55 17.93 21.79
N GLU A 254 19.44 16.86 22.57
CA GLU A 254 18.20 16.22 22.99
C GLU A 254 17.21 17.24 23.57
N VAL A 255 16.20 17.61 22.78
CA VAL A 255 14.94 18.06 23.37
C VAL A 255 14.24 16.78 23.82
N ARG A 256 14.29 16.53 25.13
CA ARG A 256 13.69 15.36 25.82
C ARG A 256 12.35 14.99 25.19
N PRO A 257 12.17 13.76 24.66
CA PRO A 257 10.87 13.33 24.22
C PRO A 257 10.03 13.04 25.47
N GLN A 258 8.95 13.81 25.66
CA GLN A 258 7.77 13.33 26.40
C GLN A 258 7.02 12.25 25.58
N LEU A 259 7.75 11.33 24.94
CA LEU A 259 7.20 10.06 24.45
C LEU A 259 7.30 9.05 25.59
N HIS A 260 6.43 9.22 26.58
CA HIS A 260 6.04 8.13 27.45
C HIS A 260 4.51 8.11 27.52
N GLN A 261 3.97 6.91 27.30
CA GLN A 261 2.56 6.52 27.27
C GLN A 261 1.80 6.70 25.95
N ARG A 262 2.03 5.76 25.03
CA ARG A 262 1.06 4.70 24.69
C ARG A 262 1.69 3.79 23.63
N THR A 263 2.71 3.07 24.06
CA THR A 263 3.14 1.84 23.41
C THR A 263 2.15 0.76 23.85
N LEU A 264 1.18 0.45 23.00
CA LEU A 264 0.46 -0.82 23.08
C LEU A 264 0.50 -1.47 21.69
N ILE A 265 1.43 -2.44 21.60
CA ILE A 265 1.30 -3.72 20.89
C ILE A 265 1.17 -3.66 19.36
N LEU A 266 2.31 -3.80 18.68
CA LEU A 266 2.48 -4.79 17.61
C LEU A 266 3.80 -5.53 17.85
N SER A 267 3.80 -6.30 18.93
CA SER A 267 4.64 -7.48 19.10
C SER A 267 3.67 -8.66 19.00
N THR A 268 3.90 -9.51 17.99
CA THR A 268 3.54 -10.94 17.85
C THR A 268 2.94 -11.31 16.48
N CYS A 269 3.80 -11.80 15.58
CA CYS A 269 3.65 -12.97 14.69
C CYS A 269 4.75 -12.84 13.62
N GLY A 270 5.70 -13.75 13.42
CA GLY A 270 5.99 -15.05 13.99
C GLY A 270 7.39 -15.46 13.52
N GLN A 271 7.91 -16.51 14.15
CA GLN A 271 9.25 -17.08 13.97
C GLN A 271 9.62 -17.43 12.53
#